data_AF-A0A6C0FA55-F1
#
_entry.id   AF-A0A6C0FA55-F1
#
_cell.length_a   1.000
_cell.length_b   1.000
_cell.length_c   1.000
_cell.angle_alpha   90.00
_cell.angle_beta   90.00
_cell.angle_gamma   90.00
#
_symmetry.space_group_name_H-M   'P 1'
#
loop_
_entity.id
_entity.type
_entity.pdbx_description
1 polymer ?
#
loop_
_entity_poly.entity_id
_entity_poly.type
_entity_poly.pdbx_seq_one_letter_code
_entity_poly.pdbx_strand_id
1 'polypeptide(L)'
;MIFTNSRTINRNKNSSNMIFVVPHNEPPVTQLQKPKIIQRQIELNVSNTGKVKVWGPYIWYMLHGLAEKIKDKSFYGLKNELLEHIFNICVNLPCPSCSTHSREYLQKIDFKKIKTKQELRLMLLDFHNNVNTRLRKPIFSYQQLIDKYKTVNFNNVINNFFIFFEDKHKTVNMLSNDMYTQRISNNIRNWLSKNYHHFE
;
A
#
# COMPACT_ATOMS: atom_id res chain seq x y z
N MET A 1 34.72 40.72 23.61
CA MET A 1 34.69 42.08 23.03
C MET A 1 34.23 41.87 21.59
N ILE A 2 32.95 42.04 21.19
CA ILE A 2 32.10 43.26 21.15
C ILE A 2 32.89 44.47 20.58
N PHE A 3 32.44 45.31 19.64
CA PHE A 3 31.16 45.56 18.95
C PHE A 3 31.35 45.42 17.39
N THR A 4 30.44 45.73 16.45
CA THR A 4 29.15 46.49 16.42
C THR A 4 28.25 46.00 15.26
N ASN A 5 27.02 46.50 15.18
CA ASN A 5 26.10 46.43 14.03
C ASN A 5 25.52 47.85 13.79
N SER A 6 25.24 48.27 12.54
CA SER A 6 24.43 49.47 12.19
C SER A 6 24.24 49.58 10.67
N ARG A 7 23.17 50.15 10.11
CA ARG A 7 21.76 50.34 10.52
C ARG A 7 20.98 50.75 9.25
N THR A 8 19.70 50.39 9.14
CA THR A 8 18.82 50.70 7.99
C THR A 8 18.37 52.17 7.95
N ILE A 9 17.91 52.69 6.79
CA ILE A 9 16.60 53.41 6.58
C ILE A 9 16.47 54.05 5.16
N ASN A 10 15.39 53.67 4.45
CA ASN A 10 14.38 54.48 3.69
C ASN A 10 14.78 55.91 3.19
N ARG A 11 14.40 56.43 2.00
CA ARG A 11 13.01 56.54 1.47
C ARG A 11 12.93 57.18 0.06
N ASN A 12 12.21 56.50 -0.85
CA ASN A 12 11.31 56.95 -1.93
C ASN A 12 11.36 58.39 -2.54
N LYS A 13 11.27 58.50 -3.88
CA LYS A 13 10.61 59.62 -4.60
C LYS A 13 10.17 59.27 -6.04
N ASN A 14 8.96 59.70 -6.41
CA ASN A 14 8.35 59.53 -7.74
C ASN A 14 8.99 60.43 -8.82
N SER A 15 8.90 59.98 -10.09
CA SER A 15 8.61 60.89 -11.21
C SER A 15 7.81 60.14 -12.28
N SER A 16 6.66 60.70 -12.67
CA SER A 16 5.73 60.09 -13.62
C SER A 16 6.06 60.52 -15.05
N ASN A 17 6.09 59.58 -16.00
CA ASN A 17 6.02 59.88 -17.43
C ASN A 17 4.73 59.28 -18.01
N MET A 18 3.88 60.14 -18.56
CA MET A 18 2.63 59.75 -19.22
C MET A 18 2.90 59.49 -20.69
N ILE A 19 2.61 58.28 -21.18
CA ILE A 19 2.57 57.96 -22.61
C ILE A 19 1.12 57.72 -22.99
N PHE A 20 0.60 58.51 -23.93
CA PHE A 20 -0.73 58.31 -24.50
C PHE A 20 -0.69 57.14 -25.49
N VAL A 21 -1.51 56.12 -25.25
CA VAL A 21 -1.69 54.98 -26.16
C VAL A 21 -3.12 55.03 -26.70
N VAL A 22 -3.26 54.96 -28.03
CA VAL A 22 -4.54 54.94 -28.74
C VAL A 22 -5.20 53.57 -28.54
N PRO A 23 -6.51 53.49 -28.21
CA PRO A 23 -7.17 52.21 -28.02
C PRO A 23 -7.36 51.48 -29.35
N HIS A 24 -6.88 50.24 -29.42
CA HIS A 24 -7.24 49.28 -30.46
C HIS A 24 -8.21 48.26 -29.86
N ASN A 25 -9.40 48.12 -30.45
CA ASN A 25 -10.37 47.11 -30.01
C ASN A 25 -9.94 45.74 -30.56
N GLU A 26 -9.35 44.90 -29.70
CA GLU A 26 -9.12 43.49 -30.04
C GLU A 26 -10.44 42.71 -30.09
N PRO A 27 -10.62 41.78 -31.06
CA PRO A 27 -11.78 40.92 -31.11
C PRO A 27 -11.78 39.92 -29.94
N PRO A 28 -12.97 39.47 -29.46
CA PRO A 28 -13.06 38.64 -28.26
C PRO A 28 -12.40 37.27 -28.46
N VAL A 29 -11.34 37.00 -27.67
CA VAL A 29 -10.70 35.69 -27.61
C VAL A 29 -11.65 34.69 -26.96
N THR A 30 -12.27 33.83 -27.79
CA THR A 30 -13.12 32.74 -27.33
C THR A 30 -12.33 31.80 -26.43
N GLN A 31 -12.65 31.78 -25.13
CA GLN A 31 -11.96 30.91 -24.17
C GLN A 31 -12.28 29.44 -24.48
N LEU A 32 -11.29 28.73 -25.04
CA LEU A 32 -11.34 27.27 -25.17
C LEU A 32 -11.41 26.64 -23.77
N GLN A 33 -12.60 26.17 -23.40
CA GLN A 33 -12.82 25.52 -22.11
C GLN A 33 -11.97 24.25 -22.03
N LYS A 34 -11.05 24.21 -21.05
CA LYS A 34 -10.25 23.00 -20.77
C LYS A 34 -11.21 21.85 -20.43
N PRO A 35 -11.02 20.64 -20.98
CA PRO A 35 -11.94 19.53 -20.77
C PRO A 35 -12.04 19.19 -19.28
N LYS A 36 -13.27 19.12 -18.76
CA LYS A 36 -13.53 18.62 -17.40
C LYS A 36 -13.08 17.17 -17.33
N ILE A 37 -12.00 16.90 -16.60
CA ILE A 37 -11.60 15.54 -16.23
C ILE A 37 -12.70 14.99 -15.32
N ILE A 38 -13.51 14.07 -15.85
CA ILE A 38 -14.52 13.35 -15.08
C ILE A 38 -13.77 12.38 -14.17
N GLN A 39 -13.44 12.84 -12.96
CA GLN A 39 -13.04 11.93 -11.89
C GLN A 39 -14.24 11.06 -11.54
N ARG A 40 -14.24 9.83 -12.04
CA ARG A 40 -15.20 8.79 -11.68
C ARG A 40 -15.00 8.44 -10.21
N GLN A 41 -15.66 9.17 -9.32
CA GLN A 41 -15.75 8.82 -7.91
C GLN A 41 -16.43 7.46 -7.82
N ILE A 42 -15.72 6.48 -7.28
CA ILE A 42 -16.32 5.20 -6.92
C ILE A 42 -17.08 5.45 -5.62
N GLU A 43 -18.40 5.65 -5.74
CA GLU A 43 -19.30 5.73 -4.59
C GLU A 43 -19.35 4.37 -3.89
N LEU A 44 -18.40 4.16 -2.99
CA LEU A 44 -18.49 3.10 -2.00
C LEU A 44 -19.56 3.52 -1.00
N ASN A 45 -20.73 2.90 -1.07
CA ASN A 45 -21.79 3.02 -0.07
C ASN A 45 -21.27 2.55 1.30
N VAL A 46 -20.74 3.47 2.10
CA VAL A 46 -20.23 3.19 3.45
C VAL A 46 -21.41 3.04 4.40
N SER A 47 -22.00 1.84 4.42
CA SER A 47 -22.86 1.42 5.52
C SER A 47 -22.05 1.33 6.81
N ASN A 48 -22.56 1.97 7.86
CA ASN A 48 -21.89 2.26 9.12
C ASN A 48 -21.36 0.99 9.82
N THR A 49 -20.11 0.61 9.53
CA THR A 49 -19.35 -0.44 10.19
C THR A 49 -17.90 0.04 10.39
N GLY A 50 -17.28 -0.35 11.52
CA GLY A 50 -16.13 0.34 12.08
C GLY A 50 -14.93 0.57 11.14
N LYS A 51 -14.30 1.75 11.27
CA LYS A 51 -13.14 2.27 10.49
C LYS A 51 -12.44 1.22 9.63
N VAL A 52 -12.71 1.25 8.33
CA VAL A 52 -12.04 0.40 7.34
C VAL A 52 -10.53 0.61 7.45
N LYS A 53 -9.81 -0.47 7.75
CA LYS A 53 -8.35 -0.45 7.89
C LYS A 53 -7.75 -0.36 6.49
N VAL A 54 -7.37 0.85 6.08
CA VAL A 54 -6.93 1.18 4.71
C VAL A 54 -5.78 0.28 4.24
N TRP A 55 -4.88 -0.12 5.14
CA TRP A 55 -3.78 -1.06 4.87
C TRP A 55 -4.24 -2.50 4.58
N GLY A 56 -5.40 -2.93 5.08
CA GLY A 56 -5.86 -4.33 5.06
C GLY A 56 -5.92 -4.96 3.67
N PRO A 57 -6.55 -4.30 2.67
CA PRO A 57 -6.52 -4.74 1.28
C PRO A 57 -5.11 -4.96 0.73
N TYR A 58 -4.16 -4.07 1.02
CA TYR A 58 -2.79 -4.14 0.48
C TYR A 58 -1.99 -5.31 1.05
N ILE A 59 -2.21 -5.65 2.32
CA ILE A 59 -1.66 -6.89 2.90
C ILE A 59 -2.23 -8.12 2.17
N TRP A 60 -3.55 -8.20 1.96
CA TRP A 60 -4.14 -9.33 1.23
C TRP A 60 -3.65 -9.41 -0.23
N TYR A 61 -3.50 -8.27 -0.90
CA TYR A 61 -2.88 -8.21 -2.23
C TYR A 61 -1.43 -8.72 -2.22
N MET A 62 -0.64 -8.43 -1.17
CA MET A 62 0.71 -8.97 -1.04
C MET A 62 0.71 -10.48 -0.83
N LEU A 63 -0.08 -10.99 0.13
CA LEU A 63 -0.13 -12.42 0.45
C LEU A 63 -0.61 -13.26 -0.74
N HIS A 64 -1.71 -12.87 -1.38
CA HIS A 64 -2.22 -13.57 -2.55
C HIS A 64 -1.40 -13.29 -3.81
N GLY A 65 -0.78 -12.11 -3.93
CA GLY A 65 0.14 -11.79 -5.02
C GLY A 65 1.40 -12.65 -4.99
N LEU A 66 2.02 -12.83 -3.83
CA LEU A 66 3.14 -13.76 -3.64
C LEU A 66 2.77 -15.19 -4.08
N ALA A 67 1.62 -15.68 -3.61
CA ALA A 67 1.15 -17.03 -3.93
C ALA A 67 0.70 -17.20 -5.39
N GLU A 68 0.18 -16.14 -6.02
CA GLU A 68 -0.26 -16.18 -7.42
C GLU A 68 0.89 -16.00 -8.41
N LYS A 69 1.91 -15.21 -8.04
CA LYS A 69 2.96 -14.81 -8.98
C LYS A 69 4.22 -15.66 -8.92
N ILE A 70 4.46 -16.41 -7.84
CA ILE A 70 5.58 -17.35 -7.82
C ILE A 70 5.45 -18.41 -8.93
N LYS A 71 6.53 -18.68 -9.65
CA LYS A 71 6.60 -19.72 -10.69
C LYS A 71 6.53 -21.10 -10.07
N ASP A 72 5.73 -22.01 -10.63
CA ASP A 72 5.58 -23.37 -10.10
C ASP A 72 6.92 -24.11 -9.99
N LYS A 73 7.79 -23.98 -11.01
CA LYS A 73 9.16 -24.53 -11.02
C LYS A 73 10.07 -23.96 -9.92
N SER A 74 9.72 -22.82 -9.34
CA SER A 74 10.50 -22.13 -8.30
C SER A 74 9.88 -22.26 -6.91
N PHE A 75 8.61 -22.66 -6.83
CA PHE A 75 7.87 -22.82 -5.58
C PHE A 75 8.60 -23.73 -4.59
N TYR A 76 9.00 -24.93 -5.03
CA TYR A 76 9.59 -25.93 -4.14
C TYR A 76 10.87 -25.42 -3.44
N GLY A 77 11.75 -24.73 -4.17
CA GLY A 77 13.00 -24.18 -3.64
C GLY A 77 12.78 -23.02 -2.66
N LEU A 78 11.90 -22.09 -3.00
CA LEU A 78 11.63 -20.89 -2.19
C LEU A 78 10.58 -21.08 -1.08
N LYS A 79 9.92 -22.25 -1.03
CA LYS A 79 8.72 -22.45 -0.20
C LYS A 79 8.91 -22.03 1.26
N ASN A 80 10.01 -22.46 1.87
CA ASN A 80 10.22 -22.26 3.30
C ASN A 80 10.39 -20.78 3.63
N GLU A 81 11.22 -20.06 2.86
CA GLU A 81 11.40 -18.61 2.99
C GLU A 81 10.10 -17.84 2.69
N LEU A 82 9.37 -18.24 1.65
CA LEU A 82 8.08 -17.64 1.28
C LEU A 82 7.04 -17.79 2.42
N LEU A 83 6.92 -18.98 3.01
CA LEU A 83 6.02 -19.24 4.12
C LEU A 83 6.44 -18.50 5.40
N GLU A 84 7.76 -18.39 5.65
CA GLU A 84 8.29 -17.57 6.74
C GLU A 84 7.96 -16.08 6.56
N HIS A 85 8.12 -15.52 5.36
CA HIS A 85 7.73 -14.15 5.07
C HIS A 85 6.23 -13.92 5.21
N ILE A 86 5.39 -14.84 4.71
CA ILE A 86 3.93 -14.80 4.90
C ILE A 86 3.57 -14.80 6.38
N PHE A 87 4.17 -15.69 7.19
CA PHE A 87 3.95 -15.73 8.63
C PHE A 87 4.38 -14.43 9.32
N ASN A 88 5.58 -13.94 9.00
CA ASN A 88 6.15 -12.72 9.60
C ASN A 88 5.35 -11.46 9.25
N ILE A 89 4.76 -11.36 8.05
CA ILE A 89 3.80 -10.29 7.71
C ILE A 89 2.55 -10.42 8.60
N CYS A 90 1.97 -11.61 8.67
CA CYS A 90 0.69 -11.85 9.33
C CYS A 90 0.73 -11.68 10.86
N VAL A 91 1.83 -12.03 11.52
CA VAL A 91 1.94 -11.91 13.00
C VAL A 91 2.43 -10.53 13.47
N ASN A 92 2.69 -9.60 12.54
CA ASN A 92 3.19 -8.24 12.79
C ASN A 92 2.39 -7.19 12.00
N LEU A 93 1.09 -7.42 11.85
CA LEU A 93 0.19 -6.43 11.30
C LEU A 93 0.10 -5.21 12.24
N PRO A 94 -0.14 -4.01 11.71
CA PRO A 94 -0.33 -2.78 12.51
C PRO A 94 -1.56 -2.77 13.46
N CYS A 95 -2.25 -3.90 13.62
CA CYS A 95 -3.41 -4.07 14.48
C CYS A 95 -3.16 -5.24 15.44
N PRO A 96 -3.03 -5.00 16.76
CA PRO A 96 -2.72 -6.06 17.73
C PRO A 96 -3.69 -7.25 17.66
N SER A 97 -5.00 -7.01 17.68
CA SER A 97 -6.00 -8.10 17.60
C SER A 97 -6.01 -8.84 16.25
N CYS A 98 -5.50 -8.22 15.19
CA CYS A 98 -5.34 -8.84 13.88
C CYS A 98 -4.10 -9.75 13.88
N SER A 99 -2.99 -9.27 14.45
CA SER A 99 -1.74 -10.02 14.62
C SER A 99 -1.90 -11.23 15.54
N THR A 100 -2.60 -11.07 16.67
CA THR A 100 -2.93 -12.18 17.59
C THR A 100 -3.76 -13.25 16.88
N HIS A 101 -4.88 -12.87 16.26
CA HIS A 101 -5.70 -13.84 15.51
C HIS A 101 -4.91 -14.55 14.40
N SER A 102 -4.10 -13.80 13.65
CA SER A 102 -3.30 -14.37 12.56
C SER A 102 -2.29 -15.37 13.07
N ARG A 103 -1.64 -15.08 14.22
CA ARG A 103 -0.73 -16.00 14.90
C ARG A 103 -1.46 -17.28 15.34
N GLU A 104 -2.59 -17.14 16.03
CA GLU A 104 -3.41 -18.27 16.49
C GLU A 104 -3.95 -19.15 15.36
N TYR A 105 -4.25 -18.56 14.20
CA TYR A 105 -4.68 -19.29 13.01
C TYR A 105 -3.49 -20.03 12.37
N LEU A 106 -2.40 -19.31 12.05
CA LEU A 106 -1.26 -19.87 11.31
C LEU A 106 -0.49 -20.92 12.14
N GLN A 107 -0.44 -20.80 13.47
CA GLN A 107 0.17 -21.82 14.34
C GLN A 107 -0.53 -23.20 14.29
N LYS A 108 -1.78 -23.26 13.81
CA LYS A 108 -2.53 -24.52 13.63
C LYS A 108 -2.26 -25.18 12.27
N ILE A 109 -1.51 -24.53 11.39
CA ILE A 109 -1.26 -25.00 10.03
C ILE A 109 0.08 -25.73 9.98
N ASP A 110 0.06 -26.97 9.51
CA ASP A 110 1.29 -27.69 9.18
C ASP A 110 1.83 -27.24 7.81
N PHE A 111 2.65 -26.20 7.82
CA PHE A 111 3.36 -25.68 6.65
C PHE A 111 4.23 -26.74 5.92
N LYS A 112 4.56 -27.88 6.55
CA LYS A 112 5.27 -28.97 5.85
C LYS A 112 4.37 -29.67 4.82
N LYS A 113 3.04 -29.63 5.00
CA LYS A 113 2.05 -30.24 4.08
C LYS A 113 1.81 -29.42 2.82
N ILE A 114 2.08 -28.12 2.83
CA ILE A 114 2.09 -27.32 1.61
C ILE A 114 3.27 -27.80 0.75
N LYS A 115 3.02 -28.29 -0.46
CA LYS A 115 4.04 -28.77 -1.43
C LYS A 115 4.04 -27.96 -2.73
N THR A 116 2.91 -27.37 -3.07
CA THR A 116 2.63 -26.68 -4.34
C THR A 116 2.15 -25.25 -4.12
N LYS A 117 2.32 -24.42 -5.15
CA LYS A 117 1.72 -23.09 -5.29
C LYS A 117 0.21 -23.13 -5.04
N GLN A 118 -0.45 -24.16 -5.56
CA GLN A 118 -1.88 -24.36 -5.44
C GLN A 118 -2.35 -24.55 -4.00
N GLU A 119 -1.65 -25.37 -3.22
CA GLU A 119 -1.97 -25.56 -1.79
C GLU A 119 -1.71 -24.28 -0.98
N LEU A 120 -0.70 -23.47 -1.34
CA LEU A 120 -0.51 -22.15 -0.72
C LEU A 120 -1.70 -21.21 -1.01
N ARG A 121 -2.20 -21.18 -2.25
CA ARG A 121 -3.38 -20.38 -2.61
C ARG A 121 -4.61 -20.79 -1.83
N LEU A 122 -4.85 -22.09 -1.69
CA LEU A 122 -5.98 -22.64 -0.94
C LEU A 122 -5.85 -22.31 0.56
N MET A 123 -4.69 -22.52 1.17
CA MET A 123 -4.45 -22.16 2.58
C MET A 123 -4.71 -20.67 2.85
N LEU A 124 -4.23 -19.78 1.97
CA LEU A 124 -4.50 -18.35 2.09
C LEU A 124 -5.96 -17.98 1.84
N LEU A 125 -6.67 -18.71 0.98
CA LEU A 125 -8.11 -18.53 0.75
C LEU A 125 -8.91 -18.92 2.00
N ASP A 126 -8.62 -20.08 2.59
CA ASP A 126 -9.26 -20.55 3.82
C ASP A 126 -8.99 -19.59 5.00
N PHE A 127 -7.78 -19.05 5.09
CA PHE A 127 -7.43 -18.02 6.08
C PHE A 127 -8.21 -16.72 5.87
N HIS A 128 -8.26 -16.21 4.64
CA HIS A 128 -9.03 -15.01 4.31
C HIS A 128 -10.52 -15.23 4.58
N ASN A 129 -11.06 -16.40 4.23
CA ASN A 129 -12.45 -16.76 4.48
C ASN A 129 -12.76 -16.90 5.98
N ASN A 130 -11.86 -17.45 6.78
CA ASN A 130 -11.99 -17.46 8.24
C ASN A 130 -12.09 -16.02 8.82
N VAL A 131 -11.26 -15.10 8.32
CA VAL A 131 -11.34 -13.66 8.66
C VAL A 131 -12.65 -13.04 8.18
N ASN A 132 -13.11 -13.37 6.96
CA ASN A 132 -14.38 -12.87 6.42
C ASN A 132 -15.57 -13.35 7.26
N THR A 133 -15.65 -14.63 7.62
CA THR A 133 -16.68 -15.19 8.51
C THR A 133 -16.74 -14.41 9.82
N ARG A 134 -15.59 -14.21 10.49
CA ARG A 134 -15.54 -13.46 11.76
C ARG A 134 -15.98 -12.00 11.62
N LEU A 135 -15.70 -11.38 10.47
CA LEU A 135 -16.08 -10.00 10.15
C LEU A 135 -17.45 -9.89 9.44
N ARG A 136 -18.21 -10.99 9.33
CA ARG A 136 -19.49 -11.07 8.60
C ARG A 136 -19.42 -10.53 7.16
N LYS A 137 -18.31 -10.81 6.48
CA LYS A 137 -18.07 -10.47 5.07
C LYS A 137 -18.36 -11.69 4.17
N PRO A 138 -18.68 -11.47 2.87
CA PRO A 138 -18.82 -12.56 1.91
C PRO A 138 -17.59 -13.47 1.84
N ILE A 139 -17.85 -14.76 1.67
CA ILE A 139 -16.83 -15.79 1.44
C ILE A 139 -16.39 -15.76 -0.02
N PHE A 140 -15.09 -15.88 -0.26
CA PHE A 140 -14.52 -16.01 -1.61
C PHE A 140 -14.48 -17.48 -2.01
N SER A 141 -14.97 -17.79 -3.21
CA SER A 141 -14.67 -19.04 -3.90
C SER A 141 -13.26 -19.04 -4.50
N TYR A 142 -12.73 -20.22 -4.80
CA TYR A 142 -11.46 -20.36 -5.49
C TYR A 142 -11.45 -19.70 -6.89
N GLN A 143 -12.57 -19.73 -7.61
CA GLN A 143 -12.69 -19.03 -8.90
C GLN A 143 -12.60 -17.51 -8.73
N GLN A 144 -13.31 -16.93 -7.74
CA GLN A 144 -13.19 -15.50 -7.43
C GLN A 144 -11.79 -15.10 -6.96
N LEU A 145 -11.05 -16.01 -6.31
CA LEU A 145 -9.63 -15.82 -5.98
C LEU A 145 -8.78 -15.70 -7.25
N ILE A 146 -8.91 -16.67 -8.18
CA ILE A 146 -8.23 -16.68 -9.48
C ILE A 146 -8.52 -15.37 -10.23
N ASP A 147 -9.80 -15.04 -10.44
CA ASP A 147 -10.19 -13.89 -11.25
C ASP A 147 -9.74 -12.55 -10.68
N LYS A 148 -9.62 -12.45 -9.34
CA LYS A 148 -9.16 -11.23 -8.66
C LYS A 148 -7.65 -11.02 -8.73
N TYR A 149 -6.84 -12.08 -8.71
CA TYR A 149 -5.39 -11.96 -8.56
C TYR A 149 -4.59 -12.31 -9.83
N LYS A 150 -5.13 -13.09 -10.78
CA LYS A 150 -4.41 -13.53 -12.00
C LYS A 150 -3.78 -12.37 -12.79
N THR A 151 -4.49 -11.25 -12.94
CA THR A 151 -4.06 -10.07 -13.70
C THR A 151 -3.31 -9.03 -12.85
N VAL A 152 -3.00 -9.33 -11.59
CA VAL A 152 -2.39 -8.33 -10.71
C VAL A 152 -0.95 -7.99 -11.16
N ASN A 153 -0.62 -6.70 -11.23
CA ASN A 153 0.74 -6.26 -11.48
C ASN A 153 1.56 -6.40 -10.19
N PHE A 154 2.53 -7.31 -10.18
CA PHE A 154 3.26 -7.67 -8.96
C PHE A 154 4.12 -6.52 -8.39
N ASN A 155 4.74 -5.72 -9.26
CA ASN A 155 5.47 -4.51 -8.84
C ASN A 155 4.55 -3.51 -8.12
N ASN A 156 3.34 -3.28 -8.65
CA ASN A 156 2.36 -2.42 -8.01
C ASN A 156 1.90 -2.99 -6.65
N VAL A 157 1.77 -4.31 -6.52
CA VAL A 157 1.47 -4.97 -5.25
C VAL A 157 2.60 -4.73 -4.23
N ILE A 158 3.85 -5.00 -4.60
CA ILE A 158 5.02 -4.81 -3.74
C ILE A 158 5.14 -3.35 -3.28
N ASN A 159 5.04 -2.40 -4.21
CA ASN A 159 5.17 -0.97 -3.91
C ASN A 159 4.08 -0.49 -2.93
N ASN A 160 2.81 -0.83 -3.19
CA ASN A 160 1.72 -0.46 -2.29
C ASN A 160 1.81 -1.21 -0.95
N PHE A 161 2.21 -2.48 -0.94
CA PHE A 161 2.43 -3.24 0.29
C PHE A 161 3.38 -2.51 1.22
N PHE A 162 4.57 -2.12 0.74
CA PHE A 162 5.53 -1.41 1.58
C PHE A 162 5.00 -0.05 2.05
N ILE A 163 4.35 0.73 1.17
CA ILE A 163 3.74 2.01 1.56
C ILE A 163 2.78 1.83 2.75
N PHE A 164 1.90 0.83 2.73
CA PHE A 164 0.87 0.65 3.76
C PHE A 164 1.29 -0.23 4.95
N PHE A 165 2.31 -1.07 4.81
CA PHE A 165 2.89 -1.86 5.89
C PHE A 165 3.90 -1.04 6.70
N GLU A 166 4.63 -0.12 6.06
CA GLU A 166 5.55 0.82 6.70
C GLU A 166 4.89 2.16 7.11
N ASP A 167 3.61 2.38 6.80
CA ASP A 167 2.89 3.62 7.13
C ASP A 167 2.87 3.86 8.65
N LYS A 168 3.77 4.74 9.09
CA LYS A 168 3.92 5.15 10.49
C LYS A 168 2.61 5.78 10.94
N HIS A 169 1.84 5.02 11.72
CA HIS A 169 0.55 5.49 12.18
C HIS A 169 0.70 6.83 12.90
N LYS A 170 -0.14 7.80 12.51
CA LYS A 170 -0.21 9.17 13.04
C LYS A 170 -0.65 9.25 14.52
N THR A 171 -0.57 8.14 15.25
CA THR A 171 -0.89 7.97 16.67
C THR A 171 0.41 7.70 17.43
N VAL A 172 0.76 8.66 18.30
CA VAL A 172 2.11 9.00 18.77
C VAL A 172 2.87 7.91 19.57
N ASN A 173 2.28 6.74 19.81
CA ASN A 173 2.70 5.82 20.88
C ASN A 173 3.27 4.45 20.43
N MET A 174 3.80 4.29 19.20
CA MET A 174 4.23 2.96 18.67
C MET A 174 5.65 2.87 18.08
N LEU A 175 6.59 3.70 18.54
CA LEU A 175 7.98 3.73 18.03
C LEU A 175 8.71 2.37 18.00
N SER A 176 8.48 1.51 19.00
CA SER A 176 9.06 0.16 19.05
C SER A 176 8.48 -0.80 18.01
N ASN A 177 7.19 -0.65 17.69
CA ASN A 177 6.53 -1.40 16.64
C ASN A 177 7.06 -0.97 15.27
N ASP A 178 7.28 0.33 15.07
CA ASP A 178 7.87 0.87 13.83
C ASP A 178 9.26 0.27 13.56
N MET A 179 10.16 0.22 14.55
CA MET A 179 11.50 -0.39 14.38
C MET A 179 11.42 -1.87 13.98
N TYR A 180 10.51 -2.63 14.58
CA TYR A 180 10.34 -4.04 14.29
C TYR A 180 9.74 -4.28 12.89
N THR A 181 8.71 -3.50 12.53
CA THR A 181 8.10 -3.49 11.19
C THR A 181 9.11 -3.10 10.11
N GLN A 182 9.97 -2.11 10.37
CA GLN A 182 11.04 -1.72 9.45
C GLN A 182 12.07 -2.83 9.26
N ARG A 183 12.46 -3.55 10.32
CA ARG A 183 13.34 -4.72 10.21
C ARG A 183 12.72 -5.83 9.34
N ILE A 184 11.43 -6.13 9.53
CA ILE A 184 10.70 -7.09 8.69
C ILE A 184 10.64 -6.62 7.23
N SER A 185 10.30 -5.34 7.01
CA SER A 185 10.19 -4.78 5.68
C SER A 185 11.52 -4.85 4.93
N ASN A 186 12.63 -4.50 5.58
CA ASN A 186 13.97 -4.64 5.01
C ASN A 186 14.32 -6.10 4.68
N ASN A 187 13.96 -7.06 5.53
CA ASN A 187 14.15 -8.49 5.23
C ASN A 187 13.34 -8.92 4.00
N ILE A 188 12.06 -8.49 3.89
CA ILE A 188 11.21 -8.79 2.72
C ILE A 188 11.75 -8.11 1.46
N ARG A 189 12.19 -6.84 1.53
CA ARG A 189 12.82 -6.11 0.40
C ARG A 189 14.05 -6.84 -0.11
N ASN A 190 14.94 -7.25 0.79
CA ASN A 190 16.18 -7.97 0.47
C ASN A 190 15.94 -9.38 -0.08
N TRP A 191 14.87 -10.05 0.35
CA TRP A 191 14.47 -11.34 -0.19
C TRP A 191 13.86 -11.20 -1.58
N LEU A 192 12.92 -10.26 -1.74
CA LEU A 192 12.29 -9.97 -3.04
C LEU A 192 13.33 -9.53 -4.07
N SER A 193 14.30 -8.68 -3.73
CA SER A 193 15.29 -8.20 -4.70
C SER A 193 16.17 -9.32 -5.26
N LYS A 194 16.51 -10.33 -4.45
CA LYS A 194 17.22 -11.54 -4.88
C LYS A 194 16.34 -12.47 -5.70
N ASN A 195 15.09 -12.65 -5.26
CA ASN A 195 14.19 -13.68 -5.77
C ASN A 195 13.15 -13.19 -6.79
N TYR A 196 13.15 -11.91 -7.18
CA TYR A 196 12.13 -11.31 -8.06
C TYR A 196 11.95 -12.07 -9.38
N HIS A 197 13.05 -12.59 -9.94
CA HIS A 197 13.05 -13.36 -11.17
C HIS A 197 12.28 -14.70 -11.09
N HIS A 198 11.94 -15.17 -9.88
CA HIS A 198 11.06 -16.31 -9.63
C HIS A 198 9.55 -15.98 -9.69
N PHE A 199 9.18 -14.73 -9.99
CA PHE A 199 7.79 -14.27 -10.10
C PHE A 199 7.39 -13.86 -11.53
N GLU A 200 6.09 -13.78 -11.81
CA GLU A 200 5.44 -13.48 -13.10
C GLU A 200 4.52 -12.25 -13.08
#